data_AF-A0A7V5G908-F1
#
_entry.id   AF-A0A7V5G908-F1
#
_cell.length_a   1.000
_cell.length_b   1.000
_cell.length_c   1.000
_cell.angle_alpha   90.00
_cell.angle_beta   90.00
_cell.angle_gamma   90.00
#
_symmetry.space_group_name_H-M   'P 1'
#
loop_
_entity.id
_entity.type
_entity.pdbx_description
1 polymer ?
#
loop_
_entity_poly.entity_id
_entity_poly.type
_entity_poly.pdbx_seq_one_letter_code
_entity_poly.pdbx_strand_id
1 'polypeptide(L)'
;MKNREITLAIHLQEGTDSYSDKWIEYCQKHNINYKLVDCYSDNIIEELKDCDALLWHWIHIDYKAQLFARQLMHSLDTINFPVYPNAKSCWHFDDKLGQKYLLEAIEAPIVKNYAFFDKKSATEWIESTSFPKVFKLRNGAGAHNVQLIHSIKEAKKYINKMFGSGFQANYRGGVLSDKIWHFKRDKSLKSFLQIGAGVIRYIFPHKVYSLLPVEKNYLYAQDFIPNCDHDIRVFVIGNRAVTKKRMVRDGDFRASGSGKMSWDIGEEGKKCVEVAFEVSQKLQTQSLAFDFVKDSVVIQGVEATTNCSFPTSIWGKRVIPGVTVSSTVLDHEDLKYHEPLTYRPNVLITTKASLKIERLQIQLDHRYASKISEVKIYPINDRVPM
;
A
#
# COMPACT_ATOMS: atom_id res chain seq x y z
N MET A 1 31.51 -0.06 30.13
CA MET A 1 31.12 -1.43 29.74
C MET A 1 31.75 -1.71 28.39
N LYS A 2 32.58 -2.74 28.24
CA LYS A 2 33.03 -3.15 26.90
C LYS A 2 31.80 -3.62 26.12
N ASN A 3 31.55 -3.05 24.95
CA ASN A 3 30.51 -3.57 24.06
C ASN A 3 30.82 -5.05 23.80
N ARG A 4 29.87 -5.93 24.11
CA ARG A 4 29.91 -7.32 23.67
C ARG A 4 30.07 -7.31 22.15
N GLU A 5 31.03 -8.08 21.63
CA GLU A 5 31.13 -8.30 20.19
C GLU A 5 29.89 -9.07 19.73
N ILE A 6 29.16 -8.48 18.78
CA ILE A 6 27.94 -9.05 18.20
C ILE A 6 28.33 -9.89 16.99
N THR A 7 27.78 -11.10 16.89
CA THR A 7 27.92 -11.99 15.73
C THR A 7 26.59 -12.12 14.98
N LEU A 8 26.56 -11.69 13.73
CA LEU A 8 25.38 -11.78 12.86
C LEU A 8 25.39 -13.06 12.02
N ALA A 9 24.36 -13.89 12.12
CA ALA A 9 24.13 -14.97 11.17
C ALA A 9 23.55 -14.40 9.86
N ILE A 10 24.14 -14.72 8.72
CA ILE A 10 23.71 -14.26 7.40
C ILE A 10 23.44 -15.47 6.52
N HIS A 11 22.20 -15.61 6.06
CA HIS A 11 21.91 -16.60 5.02
C HIS A 11 22.46 -16.13 3.68
N LEU A 12 23.42 -16.89 3.13
CA LEU A 12 24.03 -16.55 1.85
C LEU A 12 23.07 -16.84 0.71
N GLN A 13 22.73 -15.81 -0.06
CA GLN A 13 21.99 -15.94 -1.31
C GLN A 13 22.93 -15.64 -2.48
N GLU A 14 23.20 -16.65 -3.31
CA GLU A 14 24.08 -16.47 -4.47
C GLU A 14 23.45 -15.53 -5.52
N GLY A 15 24.19 -14.50 -5.94
CA GLY A 15 23.83 -13.62 -7.07
C GLY A 15 24.33 -12.19 -6.90
N THR A 16 24.84 -11.59 -7.98
CA THR A 16 25.29 -10.19 -8.00
C THR A 16 24.11 -9.27 -7.68
N ASP A 17 24.16 -8.55 -6.56
CA ASP A 17 23.11 -7.70 -5.96
C ASP A 17 22.14 -8.40 -4.98
N SER A 18 22.58 -9.49 -4.33
CA SER A 18 21.84 -10.05 -3.18
C SER A 18 21.93 -9.13 -1.94
N TYR A 19 20.92 -9.19 -1.06
CA TYR A 19 20.98 -8.49 0.24
C TYR A 19 22.09 -9.06 1.13
N SER A 20 22.37 -10.37 1.04
CA SER A 20 23.45 -11.01 1.79
C SER A 20 24.81 -10.41 1.45
N ASP A 21 25.10 -10.15 0.17
CA ASP A 21 26.37 -9.52 -0.23
C ASP A 21 26.51 -8.12 0.39
N LYS A 22 25.42 -7.35 0.42
CA LYS A 22 25.41 -6.00 1.01
C LYS A 22 25.55 -6.01 2.52
N TRP A 23 24.97 -6.99 3.21
CA TRP A 23 25.17 -7.17 4.64
C TRP A 23 26.60 -7.60 4.96
N ILE A 24 27.18 -8.51 4.19
CA ILE A 24 28.57 -8.94 4.33
C ILE A 24 29.53 -7.76 4.10
N GLU A 25 29.35 -7.00 3.02
CA GLU A 25 30.12 -5.79 2.70
C GLU A 25 30.05 -4.78 3.86
N TYR A 26 28.85 -4.56 4.41
CA TYR A 26 28.65 -3.69 5.56
C TYR A 26 29.37 -4.20 6.82
N CYS A 27 29.26 -5.50 7.12
CA CYS A 27 29.91 -6.10 8.28
C CYS A 27 31.44 -5.99 8.18
N GLN A 28 32.01 -6.28 7.00
CA GLN A 28 33.45 -6.15 6.74
C GLN A 28 33.92 -4.70 6.89
N LYS A 29 33.18 -3.75 6.33
CA LYS A 29 33.51 -2.32 6.40
C LYS A 29 33.48 -1.78 7.84
N HIS A 30 32.60 -2.31 8.68
CA HIS A 30 32.36 -1.83 10.04
C HIS A 30 32.95 -2.75 11.13
N ASN A 31 33.75 -3.77 10.76
CA ASN A 31 34.32 -4.76 11.67
C ASN A 31 33.25 -5.40 12.59
N ILE A 32 32.12 -5.79 12.02
CA ILE A 32 31.06 -6.54 12.73
C ILE A 32 31.28 -8.02 12.44
N ASN A 33 31.31 -8.85 13.49
CA ASN A 33 31.46 -10.29 13.31
C ASN A 33 30.21 -10.86 12.63
N TYR A 34 30.42 -11.78 11.69
CA TYR A 34 29.31 -12.49 11.04
C TYR A 34 29.67 -13.95 10.77
N LYS A 35 28.65 -14.78 10.72
CA LYS A 35 28.71 -16.20 10.38
C LYS A 35 27.77 -16.45 9.20
N LEU A 36 28.25 -17.15 8.17
CA LEU A 36 27.38 -17.59 7.09
C LEU A 36 26.64 -18.85 7.53
N VAL A 37 25.33 -18.89 7.31
CA VAL A 37 24.47 -20.03 7.67
C VAL A 37 23.58 -20.44 6.50
N ASP A 38 23.15 -21.69 6.45
CA ASP A 38 22.12 -22.15 5.52
C ASP A 38 20.79 -22.29 6.25
N CYS A 39 19.84 -21.38 6.01
CA CYS A 39 18.50 -21.47 6.59
C CYS A 39 17.72 -22.70 6.11
N TYR A 40 18.17 -23.37 5.05
CA TYR A 40 17.64 -24.65 4.60
C TYR A 40 18.23 -25.86 5.31
N SER A 41 19.23 -25.65 6.17
CA SER A 41 19.85 -26.72 6.96
C SER A 41 18.87 -27.31 7.97
N ASP A 42 18.96 -28.61 8.22
CA ASP A 42 18.14 -29.33 9.19
C ASP A 42 18.46 -28.94 10.65
N ASN A 43 19.65 -28.38 10.89
CA ASN A 43 20.16 -27.98 12.20
C ASN A 43 20.27 -26.46 12.38
N ILE A 44 19.57 -25.64 11.57
CA ILE A 44 19.66 -24.16 11.60
C ILE A 44 19.50 -23.57 13.02
N ILE A 45 18.66 -24.15 13.88
CA ILE A 45 18.50 -23.67 15.26
C ILE A 45 19.77 -23.84 16.09
N GLU A 46 20.53 -24.93 15.88
CA GLU A 46 21.82 -25.15 16.53
C GLU A 46 22.86 -24.17 16.00
N GLU A 47 22.90 -23.96 14.68
CA GLU A 47 23.82 -23.02 14.03
C GLU A 47 23.65 -21.57 14.50
N LEU A 48 22.48 -21.20 15.04
CA LEU A 48 22.19 -19.86 15.53
C LEU A 48 22.56 -19.63 17.00
N LYS A 49 22.90 -20.68 17.77
CA LYS A 49 23.17 -20.54 19.21
C LYS A 49 24.40 -19.70 19.54
N ASP A 50 25.38 -19.65 18.64
CA ASP A 50 26.59 -18.84 18.75
C ASP A 50 26.45 -17.46 18.07
N CYS A 51 25.24 -17.11 17.64
CA CYS A 51 24.92 -15.86 16.97
C CYS A 51 23.96 -15.00 17.80
N ASP A 52 23.96 -13.70 17.55
CA ASP A 52 23.11 -12.73 18.25
C ASP A 52 21.88 -12.32 17.44
N ALA A 53 21.91 -12.51 16.12
CA ALA A 53 20.79 -12.24 15.22
C ALA A 53 20.90 -13.02 13.91
N LEU A 54 19.78 -13.20 13.21
CA LEU A 54 19.73 -13.76 11.84
C LEU A 54 19.25 -12.71 10.84
N LEU A 55 19.99 -12.57 9.73
CA LEU A 55 19.60 -11.80 8.55
C LEU A 55 19.29 -12.77 7.40
N TRP A 56 18.01 -12.84 6.99
CA TRP A 56 17.59 -13.68 5.88
C TRP A 56 16.56 -12.98 4.99
N HIS A 57 17.03 -12.44 3.86
CA HIS A 57 16.16 -11.88 2.82
C HIS A 57 15.69 -13.00 1.87
N TRP A 58 14.62 -13.69 2.24
CA TRP A 58 14.00 -14.69 1.38
C TRP A 58 13.10 -14.05 0.32
N ILE A 59 13.03 -14.67 -0.87
CA ILE A 59 12.35 -14.11 -2.04
C ILE A 59 11.12 -14.94 -2.42
N HIS A 60 10.09 -14.28 -2.95
CA HIS A 60 8.80 -14.89 -3.30
C HIS A 60 8.88 -15.99 -4.37
N ILE A 61 9.92 -15.99 -5.20
CA ILE A 61 10.13 -17.00 -6.26
C ILE A 61 10.90 -18.24 -5.78
N ASP A 62 11.39 -18.25 -4.54
CA ASP A 62 12.05 -19.40 -3.96
C ASP A 62 11.02 -20.32 -3.30
N TYR A 63 10.72 -21.45 -3.95
CA TYR A 63 9.75 -22.41 -3.45
C TYR A 63 10.15 -22.99 -2.08
N LYS A 64 11.45 -23.13 -1.78
CA LYS A 64 11.91 -23.66 -0.49
C LYS A 64 11.55 -22.68 0.62
N ALA A 65 11.85 -21.39 0.43
CA ALA A 65 11.46 -20.35 1.38
C ALA A 65 9.94 -20.28 1.56
N GLN A 66 9.16 -20.40 0.49
CA GLN A 66 7.70 -20.39 0.59
C GLN A 66 7.13 -21.53 1.46
N LEU A 67 7.84 -22.65 1.60
CA LEU A 67 7.40 -23.78 2.42
C LEU A 67 7.46 -23.49 3.93
N PHE A 68 8.48 -22.79 4.41
CA PHE A 68 8.73 -22.72 5.86
C PHE A 68 9.34 -21.41 6.39
N ALA A 69 9.76 -20.45 5.55
CA ALA A 69 10.50 -19.27 6.04
C ALA A 69 9.70 -18.49 7.09
N ARG A 70 8.37 -18.35 6.91
CA ARG A 70 7.49 -17.71 7.90
C ARG A 70 7.47 -18.46 9.23
N GLN A 71 7.45 -19.79 9.18
CA GLN A 71 7.46 -20.67 10.36
C GLN A 71 8.79 -20.56 11.11
N LEU A 72 9.92 -20.48 10.40
CA LEU A 72 11.22 -20.26 11.03
C LEU A 72 11.27 -18.88 11.71
N MET A 73 10.88 -17.80 11.00
CA MET A 73 10.88 -16.44 11.58
C MET A 73 9.97 -16.37 12.82
N HIS A 74 8.80 -17.00 12.78
CA HIS A 74 7.89 -17.05 13.93
C HIS A 74 8.45 -17.85 15.11
N SER A 75 9.13 -18.97 14.83
CA SER A 75 9.79 -19.77 15.87
C SER A 75 10.91 -19.00 16.56
N LEU A 76 11.72 -18.26 15.80
CA LEU A 76 12.80 -17.43 16.33
C LEU A 76 12.26 -16.23 17.12
N ASP A 77 11.21 -15.56 16.62
CA ASP A 77 10.53 -14.49 17.37
C ASP A 77 9.93 -15.00 18.69
N THR A 78 9.42 -16.23 18.74
CA THR A 78 8.83 -16.82 19.95
C THR A 78 9.84 -16.94 21.09
N ILE A 79 11.10 -17.22 20.78
CA ILE A 79 12.20 -17.26 21.75
C ILE A 79 12.93 -15.92 21.90
N ASN A 80 12.37 -14.84 21.33
CA ASN A 80 12.97 -13.50 21.28
C ASN A 80 14.37 -13.48 20.65
N PHE A 81 14.68 -14.41 19.74
CA PHE A 81 15.91 -14.39 18.98
C PHE A 81 15.80 -13.31 17.89
N PRO A 82 16.68 -12.30 17.84
CA PRO A 82 16.57 -11.22 16.87
C PRO A 82 16.67 -11.72 15.42
N VAL A 83 15.65 -11.44 14.62
CA VAL A 83 15.66 -11.77 13.18
C VAL A 83 15.28 -10.56 12.33
N TYR A 84 15.82 -10.52 11.12
CA TYR A 84 15.40 -9.58 10.09
C TYR A 84 15.17 -10.30 8.75
N PRO A 85 13.96 -10.19 8.17
CA PRO A 85 12.76 -9.57 8.75
C PRO A 85 12.14 -10.46 9.85
N ASN A 86 11.58 -9.84 10.88
CA ASN A 86 10.86 -10.52 11.95
C ASN A 86 9.47 -10.99 11.50
N ALA A 87 8.82 -11.84 12.31
CA ALA A 87 7.56 -12.46 11.95
C ALA A 87 6.47 -11.42 11.67
N LYS A 88 6.40 -10.33 12.45
CA LYS A 88 5.45 -9.22 12.21
C LYS A 88 5.65 -8.57 10.83
N SER A 89 6.90 -8.45 10.39
CA SER A 89 7.25 -7.83 9.10
C SER A 89 7.04 -8.75 7.91
N CYS A 90 7.11 -10.08 8.10
CA CYS A 90 7.19 -11.00 6.99
C CYS A 90 6.05 -12.02 6.88
N TRP A 91 5.21 -12.22 7.91
CA TRP A 91 4.14 -13.23 7.84
C TRP A 91 3.13 -12.98 6.71
N HIS A 92 2.95 -11.72 6.31
CA HIS A 92 2.05 -11.28 5.23
C HIS A 92 2.80 -10.98 3.91
N PHE A 93 4.13 -11.20 3.86
CA PHE A 93 4.91 -10.97 2.64
C PHE A 93 4.37 -11.78 1.47
N ASP A 94 4.32 -11.22 0.26
CA ASP A 94 3.76 -11.89 -0.94
C ASP A 94 2.34 -12.46 -0.76
N ASP A 95 1.55 -11.97 0.20
CA ASP A 95 0.19 -12.47 0.46
C ASP A 95 -0.82 -11.32 0.50
N LYS A 96 -1.43 -11.02 -0.66
CA LYS A 96 -2.39 -9.91 -0.77
C LYS A 96 -3.67 -10.15 0.04
N LEU A 97 -4.07 -11.41 0.26
CA LEU A 97 -5.22 -11.74 1.11
C LEU A 97 -4.90 -11.49 2.58
N GLY A 98 -3.74 -11.95 3.05
CA GLY A 98 -3.24 -11.65 4.40
C GLY A 98 -3.09 -10.15 4.64
N GLN A 99 -2.53 -9.43 3.66
CA GLN A 99 -2.39 -7.96 3.70
C GLN A 99 -3.74 -7.25 3.76
N LYS A 100 -4.76 -7.70 3.00
CA LYS A 100 -6.12 -7.14 3.09
C LYS A 100 -6.62 -7.17 4.53
N TYR A 101 -6.65 -8.35 5.15
CA TYR A 101 -7.21 -8.48 6.49
C TYR A 101 -6.36 -7.76 7.54
N LEU A 102 -5.03 -7.76 7.39
CA LEU A 102 -4.14 -7.03 8.27
C LEU A 102 -4.43 -5.53 8.26
N LEU A 103 -4.56 -4.94 7.06
CA LEU A 103 -4.81 -3.51 6.91
C LEU A 103 -6.23 -3.11 7.33
N GLU A 104 -7.23 -3.95 7.06
CA GLU A 104 -8.61 -3.72 7.57
C GLU A 104 -8.65 -3.76 9.10
N ALA A 105 -7.93 -4.69 9.73
CA ALA A 105 -7.94 -4.86 11.19
C ALA A 105 -7.34 -3.67 11.95
N ILE A 106 -6.49 -2.88 11.30
CA ILE A 106 -5.91 -1.65 11.87
C ILE A 106 -6.54 -0.37 11.30
N GLU A 107 -7.64 -0.52 10.55
CA GLU A 107 -8.37 0.57 9.90
C GLU A 107 -7.47 1.45 9.00
N ALA A 108 -6.50 0.83 8.33
CA ALA A 108 -5.63 1.54 7.40
C ALA A 108 -6.42 2.02 6.16
N PRO A 109 -6.05 3.17 5.57
CA PRO A 109 -6.72 3.69 4.38
C PRO A 109 -6.38 2.82 3.16
N ILE A 110 -7.27 1.89 2.85
CA ILE A 110 -7.12 0.98 1.71
C ILE A 110 -8.27 1.13 0.72
N VAL A 111 -7.96 0.88 -0.55
CA VAL A 111 -8.99 0.70 -1.58
C VAL A 111 -9.86 -0.50 -1.20
N LYS A 112 -11.16 -0.44 -1.43
CA LYS A 112 -12.07 -1.53 -1.09
C LYS A 112 -11.65 -2.83 -1.80
N ASN A 113 -11.43 -3.88 -1.01
CA ASN A 113 -11.10 -5.22 -1.49
C ASN A 113 -12.22 -6.21 -1.16
N TYR A 114 -12.34 -7.24 -1.97
CA TYR A 114 -13.31 -8.32 -1.84
C TYR A 114 -12.58 -9.66 -1.93
N ALA A 115 -12.94 -10.59 -1.06
CA ALA A 115 -12.38 -11.93 -1.02
C ALA A 115 -13.51 -12.95 -0.91
N PHE A 116 -13.48 -13.99 -1.76
CA PHE A 116 -14.43 -15.09 -1.75
C PHE A 116 -13.67 -16.40 -1.81
N PHE A 117 -14.10 -17.39 -1.02
CA PHE A 117 -13.43 -18.69 -0.90
C PHE A 117 -14.23 -19.84 -1.49
N ASP A 118 -15.39 -19.54 -2.07
CA ASP A 118 -16.21 -20.48 -2.80
C ASP A 118 -16.76 -19.85 -4.08
N LYS A 119 -17.05 -20.70 -5.07
CA LYS A 119 -17.50 -20.26 -6.39
C LYS A 119 -18.88 -19.61 -6.35
N LYS A 120 -19.75 -20.04 -5.43
CA LYS A 120 -21.14 -19.58 -5.36
C LYS A 120 -21.17 -18.12 -4.90
N SER A 121 -20.55 -17.80 -3.77
CA SER A 121 -20.49 -16.44 -3.24
C SER A 121 -19.77 -15.48 -4.20
N ALA A 122 -18.68 -15.93 -4.84
CA ALA A 122 -18.00 -15.17 -5.88
C ALA A 122 -18.92 -14.86 -7.08
N THR A 123 -19.74 -15.83 -7.48
CA THR A 123 -20.68 -15.66 -8.60
C THR A 123 -21.83 -14.73 -8.23
N GLU A 124 -22.40 -14.85 -7.04
CA GLU A 124 -23.47 -13.96 -6.55
C GLU A 124 -22.98 -12.51 -6.44
N TRP A 125 -21.74 -12.30 -5.99
CA TRP A 125 -21.16 -10.97 -5.91
C TRP A 125 -20.99 -10.30 -7.28
N ILE A 126 -20.52 -11.03 -8.30
CA ILE A 126 -20.33 -10.40 -9.63
C ILE A 126 -21.65 -10.01 -10.29
N GLU A 127 -22.78 -10.61 -9.93
CA GLU A 127 -24.10 -10.23 -10.45
C GLU A 127 -24.64 -8.93 -9.81
N SER A 128 -24.13 -8.56 -8.64
CA SER A 128 -24.63 -7.40 -7.86
C SER A 128 -23.66 -6.21 -7.82
N THR A 129 -22.39 -6.42 -8.17
CA THR A 129 -21.35 -5.38 -8.15
C THR A 129 -21.31 -4.56 -9.45
N SER A 130 -20.63 -3.41 -9.41
CA SER A 130 -20.34 -2.59 -10.58
C SER A 130 -19.05 -3.04 -11.28
N PHE A 131 -18.85 -2.63 -12.54
CA PHE A 131 -17.60 -2.84 -13.27
C PHE A 131 -17.10 -1.51 -13.85
N PRO A 132 -15.78 -1.34 -14.05
CA PRO A 132 -14.74 -2.37 -13.95
C PRO A 132 -14.23 -2.66 -12.52
N LYS A 133 -13.60 -3.83 -12.33
CA LYS A 133 -12.92 -4.26 -11.09
C LYS A 133 -11.53 -4.80 -11.38
N VAL A 134 -10.61 -4.70 -10.42
CA VAL A 134 -9.25 -5.25 -10.56
C VAL A 134 -9.18 -6.61 -9.88
N PHE A 135 -8.99 -7.67 -10.64
CA PHE A 135 -8.79 -9.03 -10.11
C PHE A 135 -7.30 -9.34 -10.03
N LYS A 136 -6.86 -9.95 -8.91
CA LYS A 136 -5.44 -10.22 -8.64
C LYS A 136 -5.28 -11.59 -8.00
N LEU A 137 -4.13 -12.23 -8.22
CA LEU A 137 -3.73 -13.39 -7.42
C LEU A 137 -3.18 -12.96 -6.06
N ARG A 138 -3.30 -13.84 -5.07
CA ARG A 138 -2.79 -13.68 -3.70
C ARG A 138 -1.28 -13.42 -3.73
N ASN A 139 -0.52 -14.31 -4.36
CA ASN A 139 0.92 -14.25 -4.51
C ASN A 139 1.35 -13.58 -5.82
N GLY A 140 2.63 -13.27 -5.92
CA GLY A 140 3.29 -12.79 -7.12
C GLY A 140 3.54 -11.27 -7.13
N ALA A 141 4.60 -10.90 -7.84
CA ALA A 141 5.09 -9.53 -8.01
C ALA A 141 4.95 -9.03 -9.46
N GLY A 142 5.38 -7.78 -9.71
CA GLY A 142 5.48 -7.22 -11.07
C GLY A 142 4.15 -6.88 -11.74
N ALA A 143 3.03 -6.96 -11.02
CA ALA A 143 1.67 -6.87 -11.55
C ALA A 143 1.31 -7.97 -12.57
N HIS A 144 2.02 -9.10 -12.50
CA HIS A 144 1.64 -10.32 -13.21
C HIS A 144 0.30 -10.83 -12.66
N ASN A 145 -0.66 -11.10 -13.56
CA ASN A 145 -2.04 -11.54 -13.24
C ASN A 145 -2.92 -10.53 -12.50
N VAL A 146 -2.54 -9.26 -12.51
CA VAL A 146 -3.46 -8.16 -12.22
C VAL A 146 -4.25 -7.88 -13.50
N GLN A 147 -5.55 -8.14 -13.49
CA GLN A 147 -6.44 -7.99 -14.65
C GLN A 147 -7.54 -6.97 -14.33
N LEU A 148 -7.76 -6.03 -15.25
CA LEU A 148 -8.95 -5.19 -15.22
C LEU A 148 -10.08 -5.96 -15.89
N ILE A 149 -11.14 -6.22 -15.12
CA ILE A 149 -12.31 -6.96 -15.56
C ILE A 149 -13.41 -5.93 -15.82
N HIS A 150 -13.93 -5.89 -17.04
CA HIS A 150 -14.89 -4.87 -17.49
C HIS A 150 -16.34 -5.34 -17.44
N SER A 151 -16.60 -6.64 -17.29
CA SER A 151 -17.95 -7.17 -17.34
C SER A 151 -18.13 -8.46 -16.52
N ILE A 152 -19.40 -8.76 -16.22
CA ILE A 152 -19.83 -10.02 -15.61
C ILE A 152 -19.33 -11.24 -16.41
N LYS A 153 -19.35 -11.16 -17.75
CA LYS A 153 -18.92 -12.26 -18.63
C LYS A 153 -17.43 -12.57 -18.44
N GLU A 154 -16.59 -11.54 -18.41
CA GLU A 154 -15.16 -11.68 -18.13
C GLU A 154 -14.92 -12.20 -16.71
N ALA A 155 -15.66 -11.68 -15.73
CA ALA A 155 -15.57 -12.11 -14.35
C ALA A 155 -15.93 -13.61 -14.19
N LYS A 156 -17.01 -14.08 -14.82
CA LYS A 156 -17.39 -15.50 -14.85
C LYS A 156 -16.28 -16.39 -15.41
N LYS A 157 -15.63 -15.97 -16.50
CA LYS A 157 -14.51 -16.71 -17.10
C LYS A 157 -13.34 -16.80 -16.12
N TYR A 158 -13.01 -15.70 -15.44
CA TYR A 158 -11.95 -15.67 -14.43
C TYR A 158 -12.28 -16.56 -13.23
N ILE A 159 -13.50 -16.48 -12.68
CA ILE A 159 -13.98 -17.31 -11.57
C ILE A 159 -13.91 -18.80 -11.95
N ASN A 160 -14.39 -19.18 -13.13
CA ASN A 160 -14.30 -20.57 -13.60
C ASN A 160 -12.86 -21.08 -13.67
N LYS A 161 -11.90 -20.20 -14.03
CA LYS A 161 -10.48 -20.53 -14.02
C LYS A 161 -9.96 -20.69 -12.59
N MET A 162 -10.25 -19.75 -11.69
CA MET A 162 -9.82 -19.78 -10.28
C MET A 162 -10.35 -20.99 -9.52
N PHE A 163 -11.62 -21.35 -9.69
CA PHE A 163 -12.26 -22.48 -9.01
C PHE A 163 -12.22 -23.79 -9.84
N GLY A 164 -11.32 -23.85 -10.84
CA GLY A 164 -11.10 -25.02 -11.69
C GLY A 164 -9.62 -25.39 -11.73
N SER A 165 -8.97 -25.09 -12.85
CA SER A 165 -7.55 -25.43 -13.05
C SER A 165 -6.56 -24.46 -12.39
N GLY A 166 -7.01 -23.28 -11.95
CA GLY A 166 -6.16 -22.27 -11.31
C GLY A 166 -5.15 -21.62 -12.25
N PHE A 167 -4.30 -20.79 -11.66
CA PHE A 167 -3.16 -20.13 -12.32
C PHE A 167 -1.85 -20.67 -11.77
N GLN A 168 -0.97 -21.13 -12.66
CA GLN A 168 0.40 -21.49 -12.28
C GLN A 168 1.25 -20.24 -12.11
N ALA A 169 2.25 -20.30 -11.23
CA ALA A 169 3.29 -19.27 -11.13
C ALA A 169 4.20 -19.20 -12.38
N ASN A 170 4.11 -20.18 -13.28
CA ASN A 170 4.83 -20.24 -14.55
C ASN A 170 4.30 -19.18 -15.54
N TYR A 171 4.76 -17.93 -15.41
CA TYR A 171 4.31 -16.80 -16.23
C TYR A 171 4.90 -16.76 -17.64
N ARG A 172 4.76 -17.85 -18.41
CA ARG A 172 5.26 -17.97 -19.78
C ARG A 172 4.90 -16.73 -20.61
N GLY A 173 3.61 -16.38 -20.67
CA GLY A 173 3.10 -15.23 -21.43
C GLY A 173 3.49 -13.86 -20.85
N GLY A 174 3.50 -13.73 -19.51
CA GLY A 174 3.82 -12.47 -18.82
C GLY A 174 5.24 -12.00 -19.09
N VAL A 175 6.22 -12.91 -19.00
CA VAL A 175 7.64 -12.62 -19.28
C VAL A 175 7.83 -12.14 -20.72
N LEU A 176 7.20 -12.79 -21.70
CA LEU A 176 7.31 -12.36 -23.09
C LEU A 176 6.65 -10.99 -23.31
N SER A 177 5.46 -10.76 -22.74
CA SER A 177 4.76 -9.49 -22.87
C SER A 177 5.55 -8.31 -22.30
N ASP A 178 6.23 -8.49 -21.15
CA ASP A 178 7.06 -7.43 -20.56
C ASP A 178 8.29 -7.13 -21.42
N LYS A 179 8.93 -8.14 -22.01
CA LYS A 179 10.07 -7.92 -22.89
C LYS A 179 9.68 -7.24 -24.20
N ILE A 180 8.52 -7.59 -24.76
CA ILE A 180 7.96 -6.87 -25.92
C ILE A 180 7.67 -5.41 -25.54
N TRP A 181 7.13 -5.16 -24.35
CA TRP A 181 6.86 -3.81 -23.87
C TRP A 181 8.15 -3.00 -23.65
N HIS A 182 9.19 -3.60 -23.05
CA HIS A 182 10.50 -2.96 -22.90
C HIS A 182 11.12 -2.61 -24.26
N PHE A 183 11.00 -3.49 -25.25
CA PHE A 183 11.43 -3.18 -26.61
C PHE A 183 10.65 -2.02 -27.24
N LYS A 184 9.31 -1.99 -27.08
CA LYS A 184 8.48 -0.88 -27.58
C LYS A 184 8.86 0.46 -26.94
N ARG A 185 9.24 0.46 -25.66
CA ARG A 185 9.68 1.66 -24.92
C ARG A 185 11.10 2.08 -25.29
N ASP A 186 12.07 1.18 -25.12
CA ASP A 186 13.50 1.50 -25.18
C ASP A 186 14.04 1.52 -26.62
N LYS A 187 13.39 0.79 -27.54
CA LYS A 187 13.74 0.68 -28.97
C LYS A 187 15.23 0.43 -29.23
N SER A 188 15.88 -0.30 -28.33
CA SER A 188 17.33 -0.58 -28.38
C SER A 188 17.62 -2.01 -28.83
N LEU A 189 18.81 -2.23 -29.41
CA LEU A 189 19.28 -3.57 -29.81
C LEU A 189 19.29 -4.54 -28.61
N LYS A 190 19.67 -4.06 -27.42
CA LYS A 190 19.64 -4.84 -26.18
C LYS A 190 18.21 -5.30 -25.85
N SER A 191 17.23 -4.40 -25.90
CA SER A 191 15.82 -4.73 -25.64
C SER A 191 15.22 -5.67 -26.69
N PHE A 192 15.65 -5.57 -27.96
CA PHE A 192 15.25 -6.50 -29.02
C PHE A 192 15.76 -7.92 -28.77
N LEU A 193 17.06 -8.07 -28.47
CA LEU A 193 17.67 -9.37 -28.16
C LEU A 193 17.00 -10.04 -26.94
N GLN A 194 16.56 -9.24 -25.97
CA GLN A 194 15.83 -9.77 -24.82
C GLN A 194 14.50 -10.43 -25.19
N ILE A 195 13.80 -10.00 -26.26
CA ILE A 195 12.57 -10.67 -26.74
C ILE A 195 12.85 -12.15 -27.02
N GLY A 196 13.96 -12.47 -27.69
CA GLY A 196 14.38 -13.85 -27.95
C GLY A 196 14.53 -14.66 -26.67
N ALA A 197 15.17 -14.08 -25.65
CA ALA A 197 15.23 -14.69 -24.32
C ALA A 197 13.84 -14.80 -23.65
N GLY A 198 12.87 -13.97 -24.02
CA GLY A 198 11.46 -14.09 -23.59
C GLY A 198 10.77 -15.27 -24.25
N VAL A 199 10.96 -15.46 -25.55
CA VAL A 199 10.44 -16.60 -26.33
C VAL A 199 11.02 -17.92 -25.81
N ILE A 200 12.34 -17.97 -25.57
CA ILE A 200 12.99 -19.14 -24.96
C ILE A 200 12.34 -19.46 -23.62
N ARG A 201 12.08 -18.47 -22.76
CA ARG A 201 11.47 -18.69 -21.44
C ARG A 201 9.97 -19.04 -21.52
N TYR A 202 9.29 -18.63 -22.60
CA TYR A 202 7.93 -19.03 -22.90
C TYR A 202 7.85 -20.53 -23.24
N ILE A 203 8.79 -21.02 -24.07
CA ILE A 203 8.87 -22.42 -24.49
C ILE A 203 9.42 -23.30 -23.36
N PHE A 204 10.51 -22.86 -22.72
CA PHE A 204 11.22 -23.54 -21.64
C PHE A 204 11.16 -22.69 -20.35
N PRO A 205 10.05 -22.77 -19.59
CA PRO A 205 9.97 -22.08 -18.31
C PRO A 205 11.01 -22.64 -17.34
N HIS A 206 11.43 -21.81 -16.39
CA HIS A 206 12.32 -22.27 -15.33
C HIS A 206 11.62 -23.32 -14.47
N LYS A 207 12.28 -24.47 -14.24
CA LYS A 207 11.71 -25.59 -13.46
C LYS A 207 11.31 -25.19 -12.03
N VAL A 208 11.97 -24.19 -11.45
CA VAL A 208 11.63 -23.68 -10.10
C VAL A 208 10.19 -23.16 -10.04
N TYR A 209 9.70 -22.50 -11.08
CA TYR A 209 8.35 -21.94 -11.07
C TYR A 209 7.25 -23.03 -11.10
N SER A 210 7.55 -24.23 -11.62
CA SER A 210 6.61 -25.37 -11.53
C SER A 210 6.52 -25.99 -10.15
N LEU A 211 7.47 -25.67 -9.25
CA LEU A 211 7.44 -26.11 -7.85
C LEU A 211 6.66 -25.13 -6.96
N LEU A 212 6.32 -23.95 -7.46
CA LEU A 212 5.46 -23.01 -6.74
C LEU A 212 3.99 -23.47 -6.78
N PRO A 213 3.21 -23.18 -5.73
CA PRO A 213 1.80 -23.55 -5.68
C PRO A 213 0.97 -23.01 -6.85
N VAL A 214 -0.06 -23.78 -7.23
CA VAL A 214 -1.09 -23.31 -8.15
C VAL A 214 -2.09 -22.44 -7.38
N GLU A 215 -2.31 -21.23 -7.87
CA GLU A 215 -3.25 -20.27 -7.30
C GLU A 215 -4.68 -20.60 -7.75
N LYS A 216 -5.50 -21.09 -6.82
CA LYS A 216 -6.88 -21.54 -7.07
C LYS A 216 -7.73 -21.50 -5.81
N ASN A 217 -9.04 -21.72 -5.98
CA ASN A 217 -10.04 -21.84 -4.92
C ASN A 217 -10.26 -20.55 -4.10
N TYR A 218 -10.05 -19.40 -4.73
CA TYR A 218 -10.46 -18.10 -4.18
C TYR A 218 -10.71 -17.11 -5.31
N LEU A 219 -11.40 -16.01 -5.00
CA LEU A 219 -11.41 -14.79 -5.80
C LEU A 219 -10.91 -13.65 -4.92
N TYR A 220 -9.95 -12.87 -5.43
CA TYR A 220 -9.50 -11.63 -4.80
C TYR A 220 -9.64 -10.47 -5.79
N ALA A 221 -10.48 -9.51 -5.43
CA ALA A 221 -10.85 -8.36 -6.26
C ALA A 221 -10.71 -7.05 -5.49
N GLN A 222 -10.51 -5.96 -6.21
CA GLN A 222 -10.38 -4.61 -5.68
C GLN A 222 -11.18 -3.64 -6.54
N ASP A 223 -11.71 -2.58 -5.93
CA ASP A 223 -12.22 -1.44 -6.68
C ASP A 223 -11.15 -0.84 -7.60
N PHE A 224 -11.59 -0.49 -8.81
CA PHE A 224 -10.75 0.18 -9.78
C PHE A 224 -10.77 1.69 -9.53
N ILE A 225 -9.60 2.30 -9.45
CA ILE A 225 -9.46 3.75 -9.37
C ILE A 225 -9.24 4.30 -10.78
N PRO A 226 -10.24 4.97 -11.38
CA PRO A 226 -10.10 5.53 -12.71
C PRO A 226 -9.18 6.76 -12.70
N ASN A 227 -8.59 7.06 -13.87
CA ASN A 227 -7.78 8.27 -14.11
C ASN A 227 -6.56 8.43 -13.18
N CYS A 228 -6.09 7.35 -12.56
CA CYS A 228 -4.83 7.32 -11.82
C CYS A 228 -3.67 7.26 -12.82
N ASP A 229 -2.81 8.28 -12.85
CA ASP A 229 -1.68 8.40 -13.78
C ASP A 229 -0.35 7.98 -13.15
N HIS A 230 -0.30 7.80 -11.83
CA HIS A 230 0.86 7.32 -11.10
C HIS A 230 0.47 6.62 -9.78
N ASP A 231 1.42 5.88 -9.22
CA ASP A 231 1.41 5.54 -7.81
C ASP A 231 2.62 6.15 -7.09
N ILE A 232 2.53 6.29 -5.77
CA ILE A 232 3.62 6.71 -4.91
C ILE A 232 4.06 5.50 -4.10
N ARG A 233 5.32 5.09 -4.29
CA ARG A 233 5.94 4.02 -3.52
C ARG A 233 6.73 4.58 -2.36
N VAL A 234 6.41 4.13 -1.15
CA VAL A 234 7.15 4.47 0.07
C VAL A 234 7.76 3.20 0.67
N PHE A 235 9.06 3.22 0.92
CA PHE A 235 9.78 2.18 1.66
C PHE A 235 10.07 2.70 3.06
N VAL A 236 9.47 2.11 4.08
CA VAL A 236 9.78 2.37 5.49
C VAL A 236 10.82 1.37 5.96
N ILE A 237 11.88 1.86 6.61
CA ILE A 237 12.98 1.07 7.18
C ILE A 237 13.29 1.66 8.56
N GLY A 238 12.84 0.99 9.62
CA GLY A 238 12.91 1.52 10.98
C GLY A 238 12.25 2.90 11.07
N ASN A 239 13.04 3.92 11.38
CA ASN A 239 12.60 5.32 11.49
C ASN A 239 12.88 6.17 10.23
N ARG A 240 13.20 5.53 9.10
CA ARG A 240 13.52 6.21 7.84
C ARG A 240 12.57 5.78 6.74
N ALA A 241 12.35 6.68 5.78
CA ALA A 241 11.59 6.38 4.58
C ALA A 241 12.34 6.80 3.31
N VAL A 242 12.18 6.02 2.25
CA VAL A 242 12.59 6.35 0.89
C VAL A 242 11.37 6.29 0.00
N THR A 243 11.17 7.27 -0.87
CA THR A 243 9.94 7.40 -1.66
C THR A 243 10.22 7.72 -3.11
N LYS A 244 9.33 7.29 -4.00
CA LYS A 244 9.37 7.58 -5.43
C LYS A 244 7.98 7.50 -6.06
N LYS A 245 7.75 8.34 -7.06
CA LYS A 245 6.56 8.29 -7.92
C LYS A 245 6.83 7.35 -9.10
N ARG A 246 5.90 6.45 -9.42
CA ARG A 246 5.95 5.57 -10.60
C ARG A 246 4.78 5.87 -11.51
N MET A 247 5.06 6.28 -12.75
CA MET A 247 4.01 6.64 -13.71
C MET A 247 3.37 5.37 -14.30
N VAL A 248 2.07 5.45 -14.61
CA VAL A 248 1.33 4.43 -15.35
C VAL A 248 1.88 4.26 -16.77
N ARG A 249 1.84 3.04 -17.29
CA ARG A 249 2.32 2.74 -18.66
C ARG A 249 1.32 3.29 -19.68
N ASP A 250 1.81 3.76 -20.82
CA ASP A 250 0.96 4.24 -21.90
C ASP A 250 0.04 3.09 -22.39
N GLY A 251 -1.28 3.30 -22.33
CA GLY A 251 -2.29 2.29 -22.71
C GLY A 251 -2.50 1.15 -21.70
N ASP A 252 -2.00 1.26 -20.47
CA ASP A 252 -2.22 0.34 -19.35
C ASP A 252 -2.81 1.12 -18.15
N PHE A 253 -3.30 0.42 -17.12
CA PHE A 253 -3.73 1.03 -15.85
C PHE A 253 -2.72 0.80 -14.72
N ARG A 254 -1.64 0.05 -14.99
CA ARG A 254 -0.63 -0.36 -13.99
C ARG A 254 0.62 0.52 -14.07
N ALA A 255 1.12 0.96 -12.92
CA ALA A 255 2.37 1.71 -12.80
C ALA A 255 3.62 0.82 -12.62
N SER A 256 3.47 -0.34 -11.98
CA SER A 256 4.58 -1.28 -11.81
C SER A 256 5.20 -1.68 -13.15
N GLY A 257 6.53 -1.73 -13.25
CA GLY A 257 7.27 -2.12 -14.45
C GLY A 257 7.32 -1.08 -15.57
N SER A 258 6.75 0.13 -15.40
CA SER A 258 6.85 1.20 -16.41
C SER A 258 8.27 1.76 -16.56
N GLY A 259 9.11 1.65 -15.53
CA GLY A 259 10.43 2.30 -15.49
C GLY A 259 10.42 3.82 -15.70
N LYS A 260 9.24 4.46 -15.77
CA LYS A 260 9.06 5.91 -15.75
C LYS A 260 8.90 6.31 -14.28
N MET A 261 9.93 6.90 -13.69
CA MET A 261 9.95 7.26 -12.27
C MET A 261 10.27 8.74 -12.08
N SER A 262 9.66 9.36 -11.07
CA SER A 262 10.01 10.69 -10.58
C SER A 262 10.38 10.61 -9.10
N TRP A 263 11.41 11.35 -8.71
CA TRP A 263 11.80 11.52 -7.31
C TRP A 263 11.18 12.76 -6.68
N ASP A 264 10.64 13.67 -7.50
CA ASP A 264 9.74 14.71 -7.01
C ASP A 264 8.38 14.08 -6.72
N ILE A 265 8.05 14.04 -5.44
CA ILE A 265 6.85 13.42 -4.89
C ILE A 265 5.79 14.44 -4.46
N GLY A 266 6.11 15.75 -4.50
CA GLY A 266 5.23 16.83 -4.07
C GLY A 266 4.64 16.64 -2.66
N GLU A 267 3.51 17.30 -2.41
CA GLU A 267 2.81 17.20 -1.11
C GLU A 267 2.14 15.85 -0.90
N GLU A 268 1.61 15.26 -1.98
CA GLU A 268 0.95 13.96 -1.94
C GLU A 268 1.88 12.86 -1.43
N GLY A 269 3.16 12.94 -1.80
CA GLY A 269 4.16 12.00 -1.32
C GLY A 269 4.46 12.11 0.17
N LYS A 270 4.34 13.30 0.76
CA LYS A 270 4.53 13.49 2.20
C LYS A 270 3.42 12.80 2.99
N LYS A 271 2.16 13.03 2.59
CA LYS A 271 1.00 12.35 3.18
C LYS A 271 1.12 10.83 3.09
N CYS A 272 1.61 10.32 1.96
CA CYS A 272 1.89 8.89 1.80
C CYS A 272 2.96 8.39 2.79
N VAL A 273 4.00 9.18 3.05
CA VAL A 273 5.05 8.84 4.03
C VAL A 273 4.50 8.83 5.46
N GLU A 274 3.67 9.81 5.83
CA GLU A 274 3.02 9.88 7.15
C GLU A 274 2.14 8.65 7.40
N VAL A 275 1.24 8.34 6.45
CA VAL A 275 0.39 7.13 6.52
C VAL A 275 1.25 5.86 6.57
N ALA A 276 2.32 5.78 5.79
CA ALA A 276 3.22 4.63 5.81
C ALA A 276 3.88 4.42 7.18
N PHE A 277 4.34 5.49 7.83
CA PHE A 277 4.90 5.40 9.18
C PHE A 277 3.84 5.03 10.22
N GLU A 278 2.64 5.64 10.17
CA GLU A 278 1.54 5.31 11.08
C GLU A 278 1.18 3.82 10.98
N VAL A 279 1.01 3.31 9.76
CA VAL A 279 0.71 1.90 9.52
C VAL A 279 1.86 1.01 9.97
N SER A 280 3.11 1.31 9.63
CA SER A 280 4.27 0.54 10.09
C SER A 280 4.42 0.50 11.62
N GLN A 281 4.09 1.59 12.32
CA GLN A 281 4.10 1.66 13.77
C GLN A 281 2.98 0.82 14.40
N LYS A 282 1.74 0.94 13.89
CA LYS A 282 0.60 0.12 14.32
C LYS A 282 0.88 -1.37 14.14
N LEU A 283 1.51 -1.75 13.02
CA LEU A 283 1.88 -3.13 12.72
C LEU A 283 3.16 -3.60 13.42
N GLN A 284 3.93 -2.68 14.01
CA GLN A 284 5.21 -2.95 14.65
C GLN A 284 6.21 -3.69 13.74
N THR A 285 6.23 -3.31 12.45
CA THR A 285 7.12 -3.88 11.44
C THR A 285 8.49 -3.20 11.41
N GLN A 286 9.55 -3.94 11.11
CA GLN A 286 10.91 -3.42 10.92
C GLN A 286 11.06 -2.68 9.59
N SER A 287 10.43 -3.17 8.53
CA SER A 287 10.43 -2.54 7.22
C SER A 287 9.22 -2.95 6.39
N LEU A 288 8.70 -2.03 5.58
CA LEU A 288 7.58 -2.26 4.67
C LEU A 288 7.70 -1.40 3.41
N ALA A 289 7.15 -1.90 2.31
CA ALA A 289 6.96 -1.13 1.09
C ALA A 289 5.46 -0.94 0.82
N PHE A 290 5.05 0.30 0.65
CA PHE A 290 3.67 0.71 0.38
C PHE A 290 3.55 1.26 -1.03
N ASP A 291 2.43 0.97 -1.68
CA ASP A 291 2.05 1.50 -2.99
C ASP A 291 0.75 2.29 -2.83
N PHE A 292 0.83 3.62 -2.85
CA PHE A 292 -0.31 4.52 -2.72
C PHE A 292 -0.82 4.92 -4.09
N VAL A 293 -2.14 4.88 -4.23
CA VAL A 293 -2.86 5.36 -5.41
C VAL A 293 -3.82 6.45 -4.98
N LYS A 294 -3.92 7.51 -5.77
CA LYS A 294 -4.81 8.63 -5.47
C LYS A 294 -6.23 8.28 -5.91
N ASP A 295 -7.14 8.19 -4.96
CA ASP A 295 -8.55 8.18 -5.29
C ASP A 295 -9.02 9.61 -5.64
N SER A 296 -9.74 9.75 -6.75
CA SER A 296 -10.27 11.04 -7.21
C SER A 296 -11.64 11.36 -6.60
N VAL A 297 -12.20 10.47 -5.77
CA VAL A 297 -13.45 10.71 -5.04
C VAL A 297 -13.18 11.64 -3.85
N VAL A 298 -13.17 12.94 -4.13
CA VAL A 298 -13.23 13.98 -3.10
C VAL A 298 -14.65 14.03 -2.54
N ILE A 299 -14.83 13.65 -1.28
CA ILE A 299 -15.94 14.15 -0.47
C ILE A 299 -15.32 14.86 0.73
N GLN A 300 -15.39 16.19 0.75
CA GLN A 300 -14.88 17.04 1.83
C GLN A 300 -16.05 17.62 2.63
N GLY A 301 -16.10 17.25 3.92
CA GLY A 301 -16.98 17.86 4.93
C GLY A 301 -18.11 16.95 5.41
N VAL A 302 -18.25 16.85 6.73
CA VAL A 302 -19.47 16.39 7.39
C VAL A 302 -20.27 17.62 7.79
N GLU A 303 -21.46 17.77 7.22
CA GLU A 303 -22.41 18.81 7.60
C GLU A 303 -23.39 18.25 8.65
N ALA A 304 -23.48 18.91 9.80
CA ALA A 304 -24.56 18.71 10.75
C ALA A 304 -25.34 20.02 10.88
N THR A 305 -26.60 19.99 10.44
CA THR A 305 -27.51 21.13 10.48
C THR A 305 -28.72 20.76 11.32
N THR A 306 -29.04 21.57 12.33
CA THR A 306 -30.28 21.43 13.11
C THR A 306 -31.11 22.70 12.98
N ASN A 307 -32.39 22.50 12.67
CA ASN A 307 -33.38 23.55 12.53
C ASN A 307 -34.47 23.34 13.58
N CYS A 308 -34.66 24.32 14.45
CA CYS A 308 -35.77 24.33 15.37
C CYS A 308 -36.60 25.58 15.10
N SER A 309 -37.88 25.39 14.79
CA SER A 309 -38.84 26.48 14.65
C SER A 309 -40.10 26.13 15.43
N PHE A 310 -40.53 27.05 16.28
CA PHE A 310 -41.64 26.82 17.22
C PHE A 310 -42.74 27.84 16.92
N PRO A 311 -43.69 27.52 16.02
CA PRO A 311 -44.77 28.44 15.71
C PRO A 311 -45.63 28.67 16.96
N THR A 312 -45.81 29.93 17.33
CA THR A 312 -46.61 30.37 18.47
C THR A 312 -47.50 31.54 18.10
N SER A 313 -48.46 31.89 18.95
CA SER A 313 -49.34 33.04 18.76
C SER A 313 -49.13 34.01 19.91
N ILE A 314 -48.68 35.22 19.57
CA ILE A 314 -48.47 36.31 20.53
C ILE A 314 -49.44 37.42 20.12
N TRP A 315 -50.41 37.73 20.98
CA TRP A 315 -51.36 38.84 20.80
C TRP A 315 -52.20 38.72 19.51
N GLY A 316 -52.63 37.50 19.19
CA GLY A 316 -53.48 37.20 18.02
C GLY A 316 -52.71 37.13 16.69
N LYS A 317 -51.41 37.42 16.67
CA LYS A 317 -50.56 37.31 15.48
C LYS A 317 -49.71 36.05 15.53
N ARG A 318 -49.59 35.38 14.38
CA ARG A 318 -48.74 34.20 14.23
C ARG A 318 -47.28 34.62 14.19
N VAL A 319 -46.51 34.14 15.16
CA VAL A 319 -45.08 34.39 15.32
C VAL A 319 -44.33 33.07 15.20
N ILE A 320 -43.30 33.04 14.35
CA ILE A 320 -42.48 31.85 14.13
C ILE A 320 -41.02 32.24 14.39
N PRO A 321 -40.53 32.05 15.62
CA PRO A 321 -39.09 32.05 15.88
C PRO A 321 -38.47 30.79 15.28
N GLY A 322 -37.36 30.97 14.57
CA GLY A 322 -36.56 29.90 14.01
C GLY A 322 -35.09 30.14 14.32
N VAL A 323 -34.41 29.11 14.80
CA VAL A 323 -32.96 29.12 14.99
C VAL A 323 -32.36 28.01 14.15
N THR A 324 -31.42 28.40 13.30
CA THR A 324 -30.59 27.48 12.51
C THR A 324 -29.16 27.60 12.98
N VAL A 325 -28.58 26.48 13.40
CA VAL A 325 -27.15 26.37 13.68
C VAL A 325 -26.57 25.38 12.69
N SER A 326 -25.56 25.83 11.96
CA SER A 326 -24.77 24.99 11.06
C SER A 326 -23.32 25.08 11.48
N SER A 327 -22.71 23.92 11.69
CA SER A 327 -21.28 23.78 11.95
C SER A 327 -20.66 22.94 10.84
N THR A 328 -19.64 23.48 10.22
CA THR A 328 -18.85 22.77 9.21
C THR A 328 -17.44 22.62 9.73
N VAL A 329 -17.01 21.36 9.88
CA VAL A 329 -15.63 21.00 10.17
C VAL A 329 -14.98 20.66 8.83
N LEU A 330 -13.96 21.44 8.46
CA LEU A 330 -13.27 21.28 7.20
C LEU A 330 -11.89 20.70 7.48
N ASP A 331 -11.67 19.46 7.08
CA ASP A 331 -10.34 18.84 7.14
C ASP A 331 -9.52 19.28 5.94
N HIS A 332 -8.61 20.23 6.17
CA HIS A 332 -7.66 20.72 5.18
C HIS A 332 -6.35 21.08 5.88
N GLU A 333 -5.23 20.82 5.21
CA GLU A 333 -3.91 21.25 5.64
C GLU A 333 -3.61 22.64 5.07
N ASP A 334 -3.14 23.55 5.91
CA ASP A 334 -2.66 24.86 5.50
C ASP A 334 -1.30 24.75 4.78
N LEU A 335 -1.18 25.35 3.59
CA LEU A 335 0.09 25.49 2.88
C LEU A 335 0.27 26.92 2.38
N LYS A 336 1.37 27.59 2.74
CA LYS A 336 2.60 27.67 1.92
C LYS A 336 3.59 28.73 2.42
N TYR A 337 4.86 28.49 2.11
CA TYR A 337 5.96 29.44 2.26
C TYR A 337 5.91 30.50 1.15
N HIS A 338 5.96 31.78 1.56
CA HIS A 338 6.18 33.03 0.80
C HIS A 338 5.06 33.77 0.03
N GLU A 339 3.76 33.51 0.21
CA GLU A 339 2.72 34.50 -0.18
C GLU A 339 1.51 34.56 0.79
N PRO A 340 0.78 35.71 0.90
CA PRO A 340 -0.32 35.88 1.83
C PRO A 340 -1.56 35.07 1.40
N LEU A 341 -2.04 34.23 2.31
CA LEU A 341 -3.24 33.39 2.13
C LEU A 341 -4.53 34.23 2.02
N THR A 342 -5.46 33.78 1.17
CA THR A 342 -6.87 34.18 1.30
C THR A 342 -7.51 33.35 2.41
N TYR A 343 -8.02 34.04 3.43
CA TYR A 343 -8.63 33.54 4.66
C TYR A 343 -9.48 32.26 4.51
N ARG A 344 -9.07 31.16 5.15
CA ARG A 344 -9.89 29.94 5.32
C ARG A 344 -9.73 29.36 6.74
N PRO A 345 -10.81 29.28 7.54
CA PRO A 345 -10.76 28.78 8.90
C PRO A 345 -11.05 27.27 8.98
N ASN A 346 -10.41 26.57 9.94
CA ASN A 346 -10.58 25.13 10.18
C ASN A 346 -12.00 24.75 10.64
N VAL A 347 -12.70 25.69 11.27
CA VAL A 347 -14.08 25.52 11.72
C VAL A 347 -14.88 26.75 11.33
N LEU A 348 -16.01 26.54 10.66
CA LEU A 348 -17.02 27.56 10.37
C LEU A 348 -18.28 27.27 11.19
N ILE A 349 -18.68 28.23 12.01
CA ILE A 349 -19.96 28.18 12.71
C ILE A 349 -20.82 29.32 12.20
N THR A 350 -21.98 28.98 11.64
CA THR A 350 -23.00 29.95 11.23
C THR A 350 -24.24 29.77 12.08
N THR A 351 -24.64 30.85 12.75
CA THR A 351 -25.88 30.91 13.53
C THR A 351 -26.82 31.92 12.87
N LYS A 352 -28.05 31.47 12.61
CA LYS A 352 -29.11 32.31 12.03
C LYS A 352 -30.30 32.28 12.95
N ALA A 353 -30.59 33.42 13.57
CA ALA A 353 -31.82 33.63 14.30
C ALA A 353 -32.80 34.36 13.39
N SER A 354 -34.00 33.82 13.24
CA SER A 354 -35.06 34.40 12.41
C SER A 354 -36.34 34.52 13.22
N LEU A 355 -37.07 35.62 13.00
CA LEU A 355 -38.37 35.86 13.61
C LEU A 355 -39.31 36.31 12.50
N LYS A 356 -40.33 35.50 12.23
CA LYS A 356 -41.36 35.82 11.24
C LYS A 356 -42.67 36.16 11.95
N ILE A 357 -43.21 37.36 11.69
CA ILE A 357 -44.50 37.84 12.20
C ILE A 357 -45.37 38.13 10.97
N GLU A 358 -46.35 37.27 10.71
CA GLU A 358 -47.18 37.30 9.49
C GLU A 358 -46.35 37.40 8.18
N ARG A 359 -46.36 38.57 7.52
CA ARG A 359 -45.65 38.84 6.27
C ARG A 359 -44.25 39.44 6.47
N LEU A 360 -43.90 39.86 7.68
CA LEU A 360 -42.60 40.46 8.01
C LEU A 360 -41.66 39.40 8.58
N GLN A 361 -40.41 39.36 8.11
CA GLN A 361 -39.37 38.48 8.63
C GLN A 361 -38.12 39.28 8.93
N ILE A 362 -37.59 39.11 10.14
CA ILE A 362 -36.33 39.69 10.58
C ILE A 362 -35.35 38.54 10.78
N GLN A 363 -34.11 38.71 10.34
CA GLN A 363 -33.06 37.71 10.47
C GLN A 363 -31.76 38.35 10.91
N LEU A 364 -31.10 37.70 11.86
CA LEU A 364 -29.78 38.06 12.36
C LEU A 364 -28.82 36.89 12.09
N ASP A 365 -27.76 37.18 11.34
CA ASP A 365 -26.74 36.22 10.95
C ASP A 365 -25.43 36.52 11.70
N HIS A 366 -24.90 35.54 12.42
CA HIS A 366 -23.59 35.63 13.06
C HIS A 366 -22.69 34.47 12.62
N ARG A 367 -21.43 34.79 12.29
CA ARG A 367 -20.43 33.86 11.73
C ARG A 367 -19.15 33.92 12.56
N TYR A 368 -18.63 32.75 12.91
CA TYR A 368 -17.35 32.58 13.61
C TYR A 368 -16.40 31.65 12.83
N ALA A 369 -15.10 31.91 12.96
CA ALA A 369 -14.02 31.28 12.22
C ALA A 369 -12.70 31.25 13.03
N SER A 370 -11.99 30.12 13.08
CA SER A 370 -10.78 29.88 13.90
C SER A 370 -9.44 30.39 13.29
N LYS A 371 -8.36 30.45 14.10
CA LYS A 371 -6.97 30.87 13.72
C LYS A 371 -5.97 29.70 13.65
N ILE A 372 -4.88 29.89 12.88
CA ILE A 372 -3.86 28.89 12.48
C ILE A 372 -2.62 28.87 13.41
N SER A 373 -1.99 27.70 13.58
CA SER A 373 -0.68 27.49 14.24
C SER A 373 0.30 26.72 13.32
N GLU A 374 1.54 27.21 13.24
CA GLU A 374 2.59 26.98 12.22
C GLU A 374 3.37 25.65 12.34
N VAL A 375 3.99 25.15 11.23
CA VAL A 375 5.03 24.09 11.22
C VAL A 375 6.14 24.40 10.19
N LYS A 376 7.40 24.04 10.48
CA LYS A 376 8.62 24.26 9.67
C LYS A 376 9.12 22.99 8.97
N ILE A 377 9.77 23.15 7.80
CA ILE A 377 10.29 22.09 6.91
C ILE A 377 11.80 22.30 6.66
N TYR A 378 12.59 21.23 6.51
CA TYR A 378 14.02 21.27 6.17
C TYR A 378 14.35 20.56 4.82
N PRO A 379 15.34 21.04 4.04
CA PRO A 379 15.81 20.40 2.80
C PRO A 379 16.71 19.17 3.03
N ILE A 380 16.85 18.32 2.00
CA ILE A 380 17.61 17.04 2.03
C ILE A 380 19.10 17.17 2.38
N ASN A 381 19.69 18.35 2.22
CA ASN A 381 21.10 18.59 2.56
C ASN A 381 21.29 18.99 4.03
N ASP A 382 20.22 19.34 4.71
CA ASP A 382 20.25 19.61 6.14
C ASP A 382 20.04 18.28 6.85
N ARG A 383 21.15 17.68 7.30
CA ARG A 383 21.06 16.64 8.33
C ARG A 383 20.28 17.24 9.49
N VAL A 384 19.24 16.55 9.93
CA VAL A 384 18.60 16.81 11.24
C VAL A 384 19.75 16.91 12.25
N PRO A 385 20.00 18.08 12.85
CA PRO A 385 20.94 18.16 13.96
C PRO A 385 20.45 17.18 15.03
N MET A 386 21.36 16.33 15.55
CA MET A 386 21.03 15.33 16.57
C MET A 386 20.27 15.91 17.75
#